data_AF-A0A0R2RPE3-F1
#
_entry.id   AF-A0A0R2RPE3-F1
#
_cell.length_a   1.000
_cell.length_b   1.000
_cell.length_c   1.000
_cell.angle_alpha   90.00
_cell.angle_beta   90.00
_cell.angle_gamma   90.00
#
_symmetry.space_group_name_H-M   'P 1'
#
loop_
_entity.id
_entity.type
_entity.pdbx_description
1 polymer ?
#
loop_
_entity_poly.entity_id
_entity_poly.type
_entity_poly.pdbx_seq_one_letter_code
_entity_poly.pdbx_strand_id
1 'polypeptide(L)'
;MSKNYLNIYNTLINFTRNKDLYLSLNRPDNFSDRLTLFLLHFSFFLKNYKTEENKKILQEIYDFNFRQLELSIREIGYGDQSINKKMKDYINLFHAMISEIHFWENFDRNERIKKLSLFLSEYKEIEELVLYFENFNDDLSKKSLNLFIKSVNNH
;
A
#
# COMPACT_ATOMS: atom_id res chain seq x y z
N MET A 1 21.63 -5.93 1.52
CA MET A 1 20.54 -5.11 0.94
C MET A 1 19.21 -5.85 0.89
N SER A 2 19.12 -7.06 0.34
CA SER A 2 17.84 -7.79 0.22
C SER A 2 17.05 -7.95 1.52
N LYS A 3 17.71 -8.21 2.66
CA LYS A 3 17.04 -8.34 3.97
C LYS A 3 16.28 -7.09 4.41
N ASN A 4 16.82 -5.89 4.14
CA ASN A 4 16.19 -4.63 4.56
C ASN A 4 14.88 -4.37 3.78
N TYR A 5 14.87 -4.66 2.48
CA TYR A 5 13.67 -4.47 1.65
C TYR A 5 12.63 -5.56 1.89
N LEU A 6 13.07 -6.78 2.20
CA LEU A 6 12.18 -7.83 2.69
C LEU A 6 11.46 -7.42 3.98
N ASN A 7 12.15 -6.74 4.91
CA ASN A 7 11.54 -6.25 6.15
C ASN A 7 10.45 -5.21 5.87
N ILE A 8 10.70 -4.27 4.95
CA ILE A 8 9.72 -3.27 4.55
C ILE A 8 8.52 -3.93 3.88
N TYR A 9 8.76 -4.86 2.93
CA TYR A 9 7.70 -5.63 2.30
C TYR A 9 6.85 -6.38 3.34
N ASN A 10 7.47 -7.10 4.27
CA ASN A 10 6.77 -7.80 5.34
C ASN A 10 5.97 -6.86 6.25
N THR A 11 6.50 -5.66 6.52
CA THR A 11 5.80 -4.64 7.30
C THR A 11 4.56 -4.14 6.57
N LEU A 12 4.68 -3.86 5.26
CA LEU A 12 3.55 -3.48 4.41
C LEU A 12 2.50 -4.58 4.33
N ILE A 13 2.92 -5.85 4.18
CA ILE A 13 2.03 -7.02 4.25
C ILE A 13 1.39 -7.15 5.63
N ASN A 14 2.08 -6.81 6.72
CA ASN A 14 1.51 -6.87 8.05
C ASN A 14 0.38 -5.84 8.23
N PHE A 15 0.50 -4.65 7.64
CA PHE A 15 -0.59 -3.67 7.65
C PHE A 15 -1.84 -4.19 6.94
N THR A 16 -1.69 -4.93 5.85
CA THR A 16 -2.84 -5.53 5.16
C THR A 16 -3.45 -6.73 5.88
N ARG A 17 -2.82 -7.26 6.93
CA ARG A 17 -3.38 -8.38 7.71
C ARG A 17 -4.33 -7.93 8.81
N ASN A 18 -4.52 -6.62 9.00
CA ASN A 18 -5.50 -6.13 9.96
C ASN A 18 -6.90 -6.56 9.51
N LYS A 19 -7.53 -7.45 10.30
CA LYS A 19 -8.87 -8.01 9.99
C LYS A 19 -9.94 -6.92 9.94
N ASP A 20 -9.76 -5.84 10.69
CA ASP A 20 -10.71 -4.73 10.76
C ASP A 20 -10.89 -4.07 9.39
N LEU A 21 -9.85 -4.09 8.54
CA LEU A 21 -9.93 -3.58 7.17
C LEU A 21 -10.93 -4.35 6.29
N TYR A 22 -11.25 -5.59 6.63
CA TYR A 22 -12.11 -6.46 5.83
C TYR A 22 -13.52 -6.60 6.41
N LEU A 23 -13.79 -6.09 7.62
CA LEU A 23 -15.08 -6.27 8.28
C LEU A 23 -16.24 -5.66 7.47
N SER A 24 -15.97 -4.54 6.80
CA SER A 24 -16.96 -3.84 5.96
C SER A 24 -17.08 -4.40 4.53
N LEU A 25 -16.24 -5.40 4.17
CA LEU A 25 -16.42 -6.20 2.96
C LEU A 25 -17.39 -7.33 3.27
N ASN A 26 -18.56 -7.28 2.65
CA ASN A 26 -19.57 -8.34 2.78
C ASN A 26 -19.23 -9.59 1.92
N ARG A 27 -17.93 -9.94 1.83
CA ARG A 27 -17.42 -11.09 1.07
C ARG A 27 -16.17 -11.68 1.72
N PRO A 28 -15.85 -12.96 1.45
CA PRO A 28 -14.61 -13.55 1.92
C PRO A 28 -13.39 -12.77 1.43
N ASP A 29 -12.38 -12.65 2.28
CA ASP A 29 -11.06 -12.13 1.93
C ASP A 29 -10.56 -12.83 0.65
N ASN A 30 -10.31 -12.03 -0.40
CA ASN A 30 -9.74 -12.50 -1.63
C ASN A 30 -8.43 -11.76 -1.95
N PHE A 31 -7.65 -12.34 -2.87
CA PHE A 31 -6.35 -11.79 -3.25
C PHE A 31 -6.44 -10.35 -3.79
N SER A 32 -7.50 -10.01 -4.52
CA SER A 32 -7.67 -8.68 -5.10
C SER A 32 -7.86 -7.62 -4.02
N ASP A 33 -8.65 -7.90 -2.98
CA ASP A 33 -8.87 -6.97 -1.87
C ASP A 33 -7.59 -6.73 -1.07
N ARG A 34 -6.87 -7.81 -0.75
CA ARG A 34 -5.54 -7.73 -0.11
C ARG A 34 -4.55 -6.92 -0.93
N LEU A 35 -4.57 -7.09 -2.25
CA LEU A 35 -3.68 -6.37 -3.15
C LEU A 35 -4.03 -4.88 -3.23
N THR A 36 -5.32 -4.53 -3.35
CA THR A 36 -5.76 -3.13 -3.36
C THR A 36 -5.36 -2.43 -2.06
N LEU A 37 -5.59 -3.07 -0.91
CA LEU A 37 -5.17 -2.53 0.38
C LEU A 37 -3.65 -2.43 0.48
N PHE A 38 -2.89 -3.40 -0.02
CA PHE A 38 -1.43 -3.34 -0.07
C PHE A 38 -0.94 -2.13 -0.86
N LEU A 39 -1.45 -1.95 -2.08
CA LEU A 39 -1.09 -0.82 -2.94
C LEU A 39 -1.44 0.51 -2.29
N LEU A 40 -2.58 0.59 -1.61
CA LEU A 40 -2.99 1.80 -0.91
C LEU A 40 -2.03 2.12 0.26
N HIS A 41 -1.75 1.17 1.15
CA HIS A 41 -0.75 1.34 2.20
C HIS A 41 0.62 1.74 1.64
N PHE A 42 1.04 1.10 0.55
CA PHE A 42 2.32 1.38 -0.07
C PHE A 42 2.37 2.79 -0.69
N SER A 43 1.25 3.30 -1.21
CA SER A 43 1.18 4.66 -1.77
C SER A 43 1.33 5.72 -0.68
N PHE A 44 0.66 5.55 0.47
CA PHE A 44 0.83 6.39 1.65
C PHE A 44 2.27 6.34 2.19
N PHE A 45 2.88 5.16 2.20
CA PHE A 45 4.27 4.98 2.59
C PHE A 45 5.22 5.78 1.69
N LEU A 46 5.13 5.63 0.35
CA LEU A 46 5.98 6.37 -0.56
C LEU A 46 5.76 7.88 -0.46
N LYS A 47 4.49 8.32 -0.35
CA LYS A 47 4.14 9.73 -0.20
C LYS A 47 4.84 10.35 1.02
N ASN A 48 4.78 9.69 2.17
CA ASN A 48 5.32 10.22 3.43
C ASN A 48 6.84 10.40 3.42
N TYR A 49 7.56 9.49 2.76
CA TYR A 49 9.03 9.50 2.79
C TYR A 49 9.66 10.15 1.56
N LYS A 50 8.87 10.67 0.62
CA LYS A 50 9.33 11.27 -0.64
C LYS A 50 10.16 12.54 -0.39
N THR A 51 11.45 12.36 -0.22
CA THR A 51 12.46 13.44 -0.12
C THR A 51 13.59 13.17 -1.11
N GLU A 52 14.37 14.21 -1.45
CA GLU A 52 15.54 14.02 -2.33
C GLU A 52 16.57 13.05 -1.73
N GLU A 53 16.75 13.06 -0.40
CA GLU A 53 17.62 12.13 0.31
C GLU A 53 17.16 10.67 0.17
N ASN A 54 15.86 10.43 0.32
CA ASN A 54 15.30 9.08 0.30
C ASN A 54 15.04 8.54 -1.11
N LYS A 55 15.15 9.38 -2.15
CA LYS A 55 14.77 9.07 -3.53
C LYS A 55 15.30 7.73 -4.03
N LYS A 56 16.60 7.46 -3.83
CA LYS A 56 17.24 6.21 -4.26
C LYS A 56 16.69 5.00 -3.50
N ILE A 57 16.58 5.11 -2.18
CA ILE A 57 16.08 4.03 -1.32
C ILE A 57 14.61 3.73 -1.65
N LEU A 58 13.78 4.76 -1.88
CA LEU A 58 12.38 4.57 -2.25
C LEU A 58 12.21 3.92 -3.61
N GLN A 59 13.07 4.21 -4.59
CA GLN A 59 13.10 3.47 -5.85
C GLN A 59 13.43 1.99 -5.64
N GLU A 60 14.46 1.68 -4.84
CA GLU A 60 14.82 0.30 -4.53
C GLU A 60 13.70 -0.44 -3.78
N ILE A 61 12.97 0.23 -2.88
CA ILE A 61 11.78 -0.30 -2.21
C ILE A 61 10.65 -0.53 -3.23
N TYR A 62 10.38 0.43 -4.11
CA TYR A 62 9.39 0.31 -5.18
C TYR A 62 9.65 -0.93 -6.06
N ASP A 63 10.85 -1.03 -6.61
CA ASP A 63 11.24 -2.12 -7.50
C ASP A 63 11.14 -3.46 -6.77
N PHE A 64 11.57 -3.52 -5.51
CA PHE A 64 11.48 -4.74 -4.71
C PHE A 64 10.02 -5.17 -4.45
N ASN A 65 9.15 -4.25 -4.04
CA ASN A 65 7.75 -4.56 -3.74
C ASN A 65 7.01 -5.04 -4.99
N PHE A 66 7.17 -4.38 -6.14
CA PHE A 66 6.53 -4.82 -7.39
C PHE A 66 7.08 -6.16 -7.89
N ARG A 67 8.36 -6.44 -7.68
CA ARG A 67 8.92 -7.79 -7.95
C ARG A 67 8.29 -8.85 -7.06
N GLN A 68 8.07 -8.58 -5.77
CA GLN A 68 7.38 -9.53 -4.88
C GLN A 68 5.93 -9.75 -5.32
N LEU A 69 5.22 -8.68 -5.71
CA LEU A 69 3.85 -8.79 -6.22
C LEU A 69 3.77 -9.66 -7.47
N GLU A 70 4.69 -9.50 -8.43
CA GLU A 70 4.75 -10.35 -9.63
C GLU A 70 4.90 -11.82 -9.25
N LEU A 71 5.81 -12.14 -8.32
CA LEU A 71 6.02 -13.50 -7.83
C LEU A 71 4.75 -14.07 -7.18
N SER A 72 4.08 -13.30 -6.32
CA SER A 72 2.82 -13.74 -5.69
C SER A 72 1.70 -13.99 -6.70
N ILE A 73 1.60 -13.19 -7.76
CA ILE A 73 0.61 -13.41 -8.83
C ILE A 73 0.94 -14.69 -9.60
N ARG A 74 2.22 -14.95 -9.87
CA ARG A 74 2.69 -16.18 -10.52
C ARG A 74 2.38 -17.43 -9.69
N GLU A 75 2.56 -17.35 -8.37
CA GLU A 75 2.27 -18.44 -7.42
C GLU A 75 0.78 -18.83 -7.39
N ILE A 76 -0.13 -17.88 -7.64
CA ILE A 76 -1.59 -18.13 -7.67
C ILE A 76 -2.02 -18.83 -8.98
N GLY A 77 -1.09 -19.05 -9.92
CA GLY A 77 -1.34 -19.86 -11.12
C GLY A 77 -1.79 -19.07 -12.35
N TYR A 78 -1.57 -17.75 -12.38
CA TYR A 78 -1.77 -16.97 -13.59
C TYR A 78 -0.70 -17.34 -14.65
N GLY A 79 -1.10 -17.58 -15.89
CA GLY A 79 -0.17 -17.84 -17.00
C GLY A 79 0.65 -16.60 -17.39
N ASP A 80 1.87 -16.78 -17.90
CA ASP A 80 2.85 -15.71 -18.17
C ASP A 80 2.29 -14.50 -18.96
N GLN A 81 1.47 -14.76 -19.99
CA GLN A 81 0.85 -13.69 -20.78
C GLN A 81 -0.14 -12.85 -19.96
N SER A 82 -0.87 -13.46 -19.02
CA SER A 82 -1.82 -12.77 -18.16
C SER A 82 -1.15 -11.98 -17.04
N ILE A 83 0.04 -12.42 -16.59
CA ILE A 83 0.84 -11.73 -15.56
C ILE A 83 1.25 -10.34 -16.05
N ASN A 84 1.81 -10.24 -17.26
CA ASN A 84 2.27 -8.96 -17.81
C ASN A 84 1.16 -7.92 -17.90
N LYS A 85 -0.05 -8.35 -18.30
CA LYS A 85 -1.21 -7.45 -18.35
C LYS A 85 -1.62 -7.00 -16.95
N LYS A 86 -1.77 -7.95 -16.02
CA LYS A 86 -2.13 -7.66 -14.62
C LYS A 86 -1.15 -6.74 -13.92
N MET A 87 0.16 -6.96 -14.11
CA MET A 87 1.19 -6.10 -13.52
C MET A 87 1.07 -4.66 -14.02
N LYS A 88 0.79 -4.45 -15.31
CA LYS A 88 0.51 -3.10 -15.85
C LYS A 88 -0.72 -2.48 -15.20
N ASP A 89 -1.80 -3.25 -15.05
CA ASP A 89 -3.02 -2.77 -14.40
C ASP A 89 -2.75 -2.35 -12.94
N TYR A 90 -1.97 -3.12 -12.19
CA TYR A 90 -1.62 -2.82 -10.79
C TYR A 90 -0.66 -1.63 -10.65
N ILE A 91 0.32 -1.49 -11.54
CA ILE A 91 1.20 -0.32 -11.59
C ILE A 91 0.37 0.95 -11.88
N ASN A 92 -0.54 0.89 -12.84
CA ASN A 92 -1.42 2.02 -13.17
C ASN A 92 -2.34 2.38 -12.00
N LEU A 93 -2.94 1.37 -11.34
CA LEU A 93 -3.75 1.57 -10.14
C LEU A 93 -2.93 2.25 -9.03
N PHE A 94 -1.71 1.80 -8.80
CA PHE A 94 -0.82 2.36 -7.80
C PHE A 94 -0.45 3.83 -8.08
N HIS A 95 -0.15 4.16 -9.34
CA HIS A 95 0.11 5.55 -9.72
C HIS A 95 -1.12 6.44 -9.56
N ALA A 96 -2.31 5.92 -9.90
CA ALA A 96 -3.57 6.62 -9.64
C ALA A 96 -3.76 6.88 -8.14
N MET A 97 -3.52 5.87 -7.28
CA MET A 97 -3.58 6.04 -5.83
C MET A 97 -2.64 7.15 -5.33
N ILE A 98 -1.36 7.13 -5.71
CA ILE A 98 -0.39 8.18 -5.35
C ILE A 98 -0.88 9.56 -5.77
N SER A 99 -1.40 9.68 -6.99
CA SER A 99 -1.90 10.94 -7.53
C SER A 99 -3.08 11.45 -6.71
N GLU A 100 -4.05 10.59 -6.41
CA GLU A 100 -5.26 10.96 -5.67
C GLU A 100 -4.95 11.35 -4.22
N ILE A 101 -3.96 10.71 -3.57
CA ILE A 101 -3.57 11.04 -2.20
C ILE A 101 -2.47 12.12 -2.10
N HIS A 102 -2.00 12.67 -3.23
CA HIS A 102 -0.83 13.54 -3.24
C HIS A 102 -0.94 14.74 -2.28
N PHE A 103 -2.13 15.33 -2.20
CA PHE A 103 -2.46 16.47 -1.34
C PHE A 103 -3.32 16.09 -0.14
N TRP A 104 -3.16 14.86 0.38
CA TRP A 104 -3.99 14.32 1.48
C TRP A 104 -4.18 15.25 2.68
N GLU A 105 -3.12 15.96 3.07
CA GLU A 105 -3.11 16.89 4.20
C GLU A 105 -4.00 18.12 3.96
N ASN A 106 -4.22 18.49 2.70
CA ASN A 106 -5.02 19.66 2.32
C ASN A 106 -6.51 19.33 2.18
N PHE A 107 -6.86 18.04 2.12
CA PHE A 107 -8.23 17.60 1.93
C PHE A 107 -9.03 17.67 3.22
N ASP A 108 -10.28 18.11 3.10
CA ASP A 108 -11.28 17.91 4.14
C ASP A 108 -11.73 16.44 4.21
N ARG A 109 -12.51 16.10 5.24
CA ARG A 109 -12.99 14.72 5.44
C ARG A 109 -13.82 14.20 4.26
N ASN A 110 -14.65 15.04 3.64
CA ASN A 110 -15.48 14.64 2.51
C ASN A 110 -14.65 14.38 1.27
N GLU A 111 -13.60 15.18 1.04
CA GLU A 111 -12.63 14.96 -0.01
C GLU A 111 -11.88 13.65 0.21
N ARG A 112 -11.39 13.38 1.43
CA ARG A 112 -10.73 12.11 1.77
C ARG A 112 -11.62 10.90 1.51
N ILE A 113 -12.89 10.96 1.91
CA ILE A 113 -13.90 9.94 1.59
C ILE A 113 -14.00 9.77 0.07
N LYS A 114 -14.19 10.85 -0.69
CA LYS A 114 -14.27 10.77 -2.16
C LYS A 114 -13.03 10.12 -2.76
N LYS A 115 -11.82 10.47 -2.30
CA LYS A 115 -10.56 9.93 -2.82
C LYS A 115 -10.42 8.43 -2.54
N LEU A 116 -10.71 7.97 -1.33
CA LEU A 116 -10.63 6.54 -1.03
C LEU A 116 -11.74 5.73 -1.69
N SER A 117 -12.94 6.28 -1.83
CA SER A 117 -14.06 5.64 -2.53
C SER A 117 -13.75 5.31 -4.00
N LEU A 118 -12.81 6.00 -4.65
CA LEU A 118 -12.37 5.67 -6.01
C LEU A 118 -11.74 4.27 -6.10
N PHE A 119 -11.12 3.80 -5.01
CA PHE A 119 -10.40 2.52 -4.96
C PHE A 119 -11.11 1.47 -4.10
N LEU A 120 -11.94 1.91 -3.16
CA LEU A 120 -12.61 1.09 -2.15
C LEU A 120 -14.14 1.20 -2.28
N SER A 121 -14.66 1.33 -3.50
CA SER A 121 -16.09 1.57 -3.76
C SER A 121 -17.04 0.47 -3.25
N GLU A 122 -16.53 -0.74 -3.06
CA GLU A 122 -17.30 -1.90 -2.57
C GLU A 122 -17.36 -1.99 -1.04
N TYR A 123 -16.68 -1.10 -0.32
CA TYR A 123 -16.66 -1.07 1.14
C TYR A 123 -17.82 -0.24 1.68
N LYS A 124 -18.66 -0.84 2.53
CA LYS A 124 -19.87 -0.18 3.08
C LYS A 124 -19.56 0.91 4.09
N GLU A 125 -18.46 0.78 4.83
CA GLU A 125 -18.06 1.68 5.93
C GLU A 125 -16.80 2.45 5.55
N ILE A 126 -16.87 3.17 4.43
CA ILE A 126 -15.71 3.93 3.92
C ILE A 126 -15.19 4.96 4.92
N GLU A 127 -16.05 5.50 5.79
CA GLU A 127 -15.65 6.46 6.82
C GLU A 127 -14.68 5.87 7.84
N GLU A 128 -14.86 4.61 8.22
CA GLU A 128 -13.98 3.91 9.15
C GLU A 128 -12.61 3.66 8.51
N LEU A 129 -12.61 3.33 7.21
CA LEU A 129 -11.38 3.17 6.43
C LEU A 129 -10.64 4.51 6.27
N VAL A 130 -11.36 5.60 6.03
CA VAL A 130 -10.74 6.94 6.00
C VAL A 130 -10.08 7.23 7.33
N LEU A 131 -10.77 7.02 8.44
CA LEU A 131 -10.19 7.22 9.78
C LEU A 131 -8.96 6.35 10.00
N TYR A 132 -8.99 5.09 9.57
CA TYR A 132 -7.83 4.20 9.61
C TYR A 132 -6.64 4.78 8.82
N PHE A 133 -6.85 5.23 7.57
CA PHE A 133 -5.78 5.75 6.73
C PHE A 133 -5.28 7.13 7.18
N GLU A 134 -6.12 7.93 7.84
CA GLU A 134 -5.70 9.16 8.53
C GLU A 134 -4.73 8.83 9.66
N ASN A 135 -5.11 7.92 10.56
CA ASN A 135 -4.26 7.47 11.66
C ASN A 135 -2.95 6.85 11.14
N PHE A 136 -3.04 6.04 10.07
CA PHE A 136 -1.87 5.45 9.44
C PHE A 136 -0.93 6.51 8.86
N ASN A 137 -1.45 7.53 8.16
CA ASN A 137 -0.65 8.63 7.62
C ASN A 137 0.05 9.41 8.74
N ASP A 138 -0.68 9.71 9.81
CA ASP A 138 -0.13 10.41 10.97
C ASP A 138 0.98 9.61 11.66
N ASP A 139 0.80 8.29 11.79
CA ASP A 139 1.81 7.39 12.35
C ASP A 139 3.07 7.28 11.49
N LEU A 140 2.93 7.31 10.17
CA LEU A 140 4.07 7.36 9.24
C LEU A 140 4.83 8.69 9.40
N SER A 141 4.13 9.82 9.46
CA SER A 141 4.75 11.15 9.55
C SER A 141 5.64 11.32 10.80
N LYS A 142 5.35 10.59 11.88
CA LYS A 142 6.09 10.63 13.15
C LYS A 142 7.33 9.74 13.17
N LYS A 143 7.50 8.85 12.19
CA LYS A 143 8.58 7.85 12.15
C LYS A 143 9.55 8.18 11.02
N SER A 144 10.84 7.87 11.20
CA SER A 144 11.79 7.97 10.09
C SER A 144 11.78 6.71 9.23
N LEU A 145 12.08 6.83 7.93
CA LEU A 145 12.24 5.69 7.04
C LEU A 145 13.25 4.66 7.59
N ASN A 146 14.30 5.14 8.25
CA ASN A 146 15.32 4.30 8.89
C ASN A 146 14.76 3.36 9.96
N LEU A 147 13.67 3.74 10.65
CA LEU A 147 13.01 2.83 11.58
C LEU A 147 12.48 1.60 10.84
N PHE A 148 11.80 1.77 9.70
CA PHE A 148 11.27 0.64 8.92
C PHE A 148 12.37 -0.23 8.29
N ILE A 149 13.52 0.37 8.00
CA ILE A 149 14.71 -0.36 7.50
C ILE A 149 15.38 -1.17 8.61
N LYS A 150 15.47 -0.63 9.83
CA LYS A 150 16.29 -1.16 10.94
C LYS A 150 15.50 -1.87 12.05
N SER A 151 14.19 -1.68 12.17
CA SER A 151 13.37 -2.06 13.34
C SER A 151 13.29 -3.56 13.64
N VAL A 152 13.94 -4.42 12.86
CA VAL A 152 13.94 -5.87 13.10
C VAL A 152 15.35 -6.44 13.10
N ASN A 153 16.30 -5.76 13.77
CA ASN A 153 17.51 -6.41 14.29
C ASN A 153 17.33 -6.91 15.73
N ASN A 154 16.13 -6.80 16.31
CA ASN A 154 15.80 -7.32 17.64
C ASN A 154 14.85 -8.53 17.55
N HIS A 155 15.28 -9.58 16.84
CA HIS A 155 14.78 -10.94 17.02
C HIS A 155 15.93 -11.92 16.93
#